data_AF-A0A820WLG4-F1
#
_entry.id   AF-A0A820WLG4-F1
#
_cell.length_a   1.000
_cell.length_b   1.000
_cell.length_c   1.000
_cell.angle_alpha   90.00
_cell.angle_beta   90.00
_cell.angle_gamma   90.00
#
_symmetry.space_group_name_H-M   'P 1'
#
loop_
_entity.id
_entity.type
_entity.pdbx_description
1 polymer ?
#
loop_
_entity_poly.entity_id
_entity_poly.type
_entity_poly.pdbx_seq_one_letter_code
_entity_poly.pdbx_strand_id
1 'polypeptide(L)'
;FYTSGGAGYVLSQAALLHFGEEILTKPEKRKLCNKDHAEDVNIAYCLARIGVFAMNARDYQLRETFHPMTFQEHFMGNFTEWIEKNAQFVQKKGAECCSPWTISFHSMKPDEMKMMHFLLYHIQKAPV
;
A
#
# COMPACT_ATOMS: atom_id res chain seq x y z
N PHE A 1 4.85 6.12 -11.66
CA PHE A 1 4.79 5.09 -10.60
C PHE A 1 4.07 5.68 -9.41
N TYR A 2 3.10 4.97 -8.85
CA TYR A 2 2.33 5.40 -7.67
C TYR A 2 2.04 4.18 -6.78
N THR A 3 1.75 4.41 -5.51
CA THR A 3 1.30 3.38 -4.56
C THR A 3 -0.22 3.34 -4.56
N SER A 4 -0.83 2.17 -4.76
CA SER A 4 -2.29 2.04 -4.72
C SER A 4 -2.86 2.45 -3.36
N GLY A 5 -3.96 3.21 -3.37
CA GLY A 5 -4.58 3.74 -2.14
C GLY A 5 -5.25 2.69 -1.27
N GLY A 6 -5.72 1.57 -1.84
CA GLY A 6 -6.50 0.58 -1.10
C GLY A 6 -5.75 0.00 0.10
N ALA A 7 -4.53 -0.49 -0.11
CA ALA A 7 -3.69 -1.00 0.98
C ALA A 7 -3.20 0.12 1.92
N GLY A 8 -3.36 1.38 1.53
CA GLY A 8 -2.70 2.52 2.12
C GLY A 8 -1.24 2.64 1.68
N TYR A 9 -0.66 3.78 2.03
CA TYR A 9 0.74 4.10 1.82
C TYR A 9 1.27 4.85 3.04
N VAL A 10 2.57 4.81 3.27
CA VAL A 10 3.21 5.44 4.44
C VAL A 10 4.12 6.56 3.97
N LEU A 11 3.96 7.74 4.58
CA LEU A 11 4.85 8.87 4.41
C LEU A 11 5.71 9.03 5.66
N SER A 12 7.01 9.30 5.47
CA SER A 12 7.83 9.75 6.59
C SER A 12 7.31 11.08 7.11
N GLN A 13 7.57 11.38 8.38
CA GLN A 13 7.19 12.67 8.97
C GLN A 13 7.74 13.85 8.15
N ALA A 14 9.00 13.76 7.70
CA ALA A 14 9.62 14.77 6.85
C ALA A 14 8.89 14.93 5.50
N ALA A 15 8.51 13.82 4.84
CA ALA A 15 7.77 13.88 3.58
C ALA A 15 6.39 14.51 3.76
N LEU A 16 5.68 14.19 4.84
CA LEU A 16 4.37 14.76 5.15
C LEU A 16 4.45 16.26 5.43
N LEU A 17 5.42 16.71 6.24
CA LEU A 17 5.65 18.12 6.52
C LEU A 17 6.03 18.87 5.24
N HIS A 18 6.96 18.33 4.45
CA HIS A 18 7.37 18.92 3.19
C HIS A 18 6.21 19.05 2.20
N PHE A 19 5.35 18.03 2.12
CA PHE A 19 4.12 18.10 1.32
C PHE A 19 3.16 19.19 1.81
N GLY A 20 2.98 19.31 3.13
CA GLY A 20 2.18 20.38 3.73
C GLY A 20 2.70 21.77 3.37
N GLU A 21 3.99 22.00 3.61
CA GLU A 21 4.65 23.30 3.46
C GLU A 21 4.87 23.72 2.00
N GLU A 22 5.15 22.78 1.11
CA GLU A 22 5.47 23.08 -0.29
C GLU A 22 4.28 22.94 -1.23
N ILE A 23 3.25 22.15 -0.90
CA ILE A 23 2.08 21.98 -1.76
C ILE A 23 0.83 22.54 -1.08
N LEU A 24 0.48 22.04 0.10
CA LEU A 24 -0.83 22.32 0.68
C LEU A 24 -1.00 23.77 1.13
N THR A 25 0.03 24.44 1.62
CA THR A 25 -0.07 25.86 2.04
C THR A 25 0.05 26.86 0.90
N LYS A 26 0.52 26.43 -0.30
CA LYS A 26 0.88 27.28 -1.44
C LYS A 26 -0.09 27.09 -2.62
N PRO A 27 -1.14 27.92 -2.79
CA PRO A 27 -2.18 27.72 -3.80
C PRO A 27 -1.67 27.61 -5.24
N GLU A 28 -0.61 28.34 -5.57
CA GLU A 28 0.08 28.28 -6.85
C GLU A 28 0.75 26.93 -7.10
N LYS A 29 1.28 26.30 -6.05
CA LYS A 29 1.89 24.97 -6.12
C LYS A 29 0.87 23.83 -6.08
N ARG A 30 -0.31 24.03 -5.49
CA ARG A 30 -1.44 23.07 -5.63
C ARG A 30 -1.87 22.86 -7.09
N LYS A 31 -1.59 23.81 -8.00
CA LYS A 31 -1.82 23.64 -9.44
C LYS A 31 -0.84 22.66 -10.09
N LEU A 32 0.26 22.33 -9.40
CA LEU A 32 1.22 21.33 -9.85
C LEU A 32 0.70 19.90 -9.63
N CYS A 33 -0.32 19.72 -8.79
CA CYS A 33 -1.05 18.48 -8.60
C CYS A 33 -2.06 18.24 -9.73
N ASN A 34 -2.34 16.96 -10.03
CA ASN A 34 -3.28 16.59 -11.07
C ASN A 34 -4.62 16.18 -10.46
N LYS A 35 -5.56 17.14 -10.40
CA LYS A 35 -6.85 16.96 -9.71
C LYS A 35 -7.83 16.01 -10.40
N ASP A 36 -7.57 15.63 -11.66
CA ASP A 36 -8.50 14.83 -12.47
C ASP A 36 -8.23 13.33 -12.38
N HIS A 37 -7.39 12.90 -11.44
CA HIS A 37 -6.99 11.51 -11.25
C HIS A 37 -7.42 10.98 -9.88
N ALA A 38 -7.40 9.65 -9.72
CA ALA A 38 -7.60 9.01 -8.42
C ALA A 38 -6.63 9.57 -7.38
N GLU A 39 -7.06 9.60 -6.12
CA GLU A 39 -6.33 10.23 -5.01
C GLU A 39 -4.89 9.70 -4.89
N ASP A 40 -4.72 8.40 -5.00
CA ASP A 40 -3.44 7.69 -4.89
C ASP A 40 -2.47 8.02 -6.03
N VAL A 41 -3.00 8.19 -7.25
CA VAL A 41 -2.24 8.71 -8.40
C VAL A 41 -1.87 10.17 -8.18
N ASN A 42 -2.80 10.98 -7.68
CA ASN A 42 -2.62 12.42 -7.53
C ASN A 42 -1.61 12.73 -6.41
N ILE A 43 -1.68 12.09 -5.26
CA ILE A 43 -0.72 12.32 -4.17
C ILE A 43 0.69 11.93 -4.58
N ALA A 44 0.87 10.80 -5.28
CA ALA A 44 2.16 10.40 -5.82
C ALA A 44 2.68 11.42 -6.84
N TYR A 45 1.80 11.95 -7.69
CA TYR A 45 2.15 13.00 -8.65
C TYR A 45 2.57 14.30 -7.97
N CYS A 46 1.82 14.78 -6.97
CA CYS A 46 2.16 15.98 -6.21
C CYS A 46 3.51 15.85 -5.49
N LEU A 47 3.71 14.73 -4.79
CA LEU A 47 4.95 14.45 -4.06
C LEU A 47 6.16 14.45 -5.01
N ALA A 48 6.01 13.89 -6.20
CA ALA A 48 7.06 13.89 -7.21
C ALA A 48 7.46 15.32 -7.66
N ARG A 49 6.54 16.30 -7.64
CA ARG A 49 6.83 17.71 -7.98
C ARG A 49 7.72 18.41 -6.96
N ILE A 50 7.82 17.87 -5.75
CA ILE A 50 8.68 18.35 -4.67
C ILE A 50 9.82 17.37 -4.36
N GLY A 51 10.12 16.46 -5.29
CA GLY A 51 11.25 15.53 -5.18
C GLY A 51 11.04 14.37 -4.20
N VAL A 52 9.80 14.10 -3.79
CA VAL A 52 9.45 12.95 -2.94
C VAL A 52 8.86 11.85 -3.82
N PHE A 53 9.50 10.69 -3.85
CA PHE A 53 9.12 9.58 -4.72
C PHE A 53 8.71 8.35 -3.93
N ALA A 54 7.77 7.59 -4.47
CA ALA A 54 7.41 6.28 -3.94
C ALA A 54 8.59 5.30 -4.04
N MET A 55 8.72 4.46 -3.02
CA MET A 55 9.79 3.46 -2.92
C MET A 55 9.23 2.05 -3.08
N ASN A 56 10.11 1.09 -3.45
CA ASN A 56 9.75 -0.32 -3.47
C ASN A 56 9.56 -0.82 -2.03
N ALA A 57 8.35 -1.26 -1.69
CA ALA A 57 7.97 -1.70 -0.35
C ALA A 57 8.11 -3.23 -0.15
N ARG A 58 8.52 -3.98 -1.18
CA ARG A 58 8.66 -5.43 -1.08
C ARG A 58 9.78 -5.84 -0.12
N ASP A 59 9.63 -7.02 0.47
CA ASP A 59 10.64 -7.60 1.35
C ASP A 59 11.89 -8.09 0.57
N TYR A 60 12.86 -8.63 1.30
CA TYR A 60 14.11 -9.16 0.72
C TYR A 60 13.92 -10.36 -0.22
N GLN A 61 12.76 -11.03 -0.18
CA GLN A 61 12.37 -12.11 -1.09
C GLN A 61 11.43 -11.62 -2.19
N LEU A 62 11.30 -10.31 -2.37
CA LEU A 62 10.45 -9.67 -3.37
C LEU A 62 8.95 -9.97 -3.19
N ARG A 63 8.49 -10.18 -1.96
CA ARG A 63 7.07 -10.32 -1.60
C ARG A 63 6.50 -8.97 -1.18
N GLU A 64 5.24 -8.72 -1.53
CA GLU A 64 4.56 -7.48 -1.16
C GLU A 64 4.35 -7.38 0.35
N THR A 65 4.38 -6.14 0.85
CA THR A 65 4.05 -5.79 2.25
C THR A 65 2.76 -4.99 2.35
N PHE A 66 2.33 -4.33 1.28
CA PHE A 66 1.05 -3.64 1.15
C PHE A 66 0.21 -4.34 0.08
N HIS A 67 -0.95 -4.85 0.47
CA HIS A 67 -1.76 -5.72 -0.39
C HIS A 67 -3.07 -5.02 -0.79
N PRO A 68 -3.23 -4.61 -2.07
CA PRO A 68 -4.40 -3.83 -2.54
C PRO A 68 -5.70 -4.66 -2.63
N MET A 69 -5.67 -5.93 -2.27
CA MET A 69 -6.81 -6.85 -2.25
C MET A 69 -6.85 -7.63 -0.92
N THR A 70 -7.85 -8.49 -0.75
CA THR A 70 -7.97 -9.34 0.45
C THR A 70 -6.85 -10.38 0.51
N PHE A 71 -6.54 -10.86 1.72
CA PHE A 71 -5.60 -11.98 1.90
C PHE A 71 -6.00 -13.20 1.07
N GLN A 72 -7.29 -13.53 1.03
CA GLN A 72 -7.79 -14.70 0.29
C GLN A 72 -7.49 -14.59 -1.22
N GLU A 73 -7.70 -13.42 -1.83
CA GLU A 73 -7.44 -13.22 -3.26
C GLU A 73 -5.93 -13.32 -3.58
N HIS A 74 -5.07 -12.74 -2.74
CA HIS A 74 -3.61 -12.86 -2.88
C HIS A 74 -3.13 -14.32 -2.70
N PHE A 75 -3.68 -15.02 -1.71
CA PHE A 75 -3.31 -16.41 -1.42
C PHE A 75 -3.78 -17.35 -2.55
N MET A 76 -5.04 -17.24 -2.97
CA MET A 76 -5.59 -18.04 -4.08
C MET A 76 -5.05 -17.63 -5.44
N GLY A 77 -4.46 -16.43 -5.56
CA GLY A 77 -3.94 -15.89 -6.80
C GLY A 77 -5.01 -15.43 -7.78
N ASN A 78 -6.17 -15.03 -7.26
CA ASN A 78 -7.32 -14.51 -8.00
C ASN A 78 -7.18 -12.98 -8.16
N PHE A 79 -6.23 -12.56 -8.99
CA PHE A 79 -5.99 -11.15 -9.26
C PHE A 79 -7.05 -10.58 -10.22
N THR A 80 -7.47 -9.35 -9.96
CA THR A 80 -8.32 -8.59 -10.89
C THR A 80 -7.51 -8.12 -12.09
N GLU A 81 -8.16 -7.89 -13.23
CA GLU A 81 -7.52 -7.31 -14.42
C GLU A 81 -6.82 -5.97 -14.10
N TRP A 82 -7.37 -5.22 -13.15
CA TRP A 82 -6.75 -3.97 -12.70
C TRP A 82 -5.37 -4.20 -12.09
N ILE A 83 -5.19 -5.22 -11.23
CA ILE A 83 -3.87 -5.56 -10.67
C ILE A 83 -2.94 -6.03 -11.79
N GLU A 84 -3.42 -6.91 -12.66
CA GLU A 84 -2.60 -7.46 -13.75
C GLU A 84 -2.08 -6.36 -14.69
N LYS A 85 -2.86 -5.31 -14.90
CA LYS A 85 -2.49 -4.17 -15.75
C LYS A 85 -1.64 -3.10 -15.05
N ASN A 86 -1.89 -2.84 -13.77
CA ASN A 86 -1.34 -1.68 -13.07
C ASN A 86 -0.22 -2.02 -12.07
N ALA A 87 -0.07 -3.29 -11.67
CA ALA A 87 1.00 -3.68 -10.77
C ALA A 87 2.37 -3.46 -11.43
N GLN A 88 3.26 -2.75 -10.73
CA GLN A 88 4.63 -2.54 -11.22
C GLN A 88 5.41 -3.85 -11.28
N PHE A 89 5.09 -4.80 -10.40
CA PHE A 89 5.79 -6.07 -10.26
C PHE A 89 4.81 -7.24 -10.32
N VAL A 90 5.31 -8.36 -10.85
CA VAL A 90 4.56 -9.62 -10.85
C VAL A 90 4.28 -10.03 -9.41
N GLN A 91 3.01 -10.17 -9.09
CA GLN A 91 2.54 -10.54 -7.77
C GLN A 91 2.77 -12.04 -7.52
N LYS A 92 3.41 -12.36 -6.39
CA LYS A 92 3.53 -13.75 -5.93
C LYS A 92 2.15 -14.27 -5.46
N LYS A 93 1.97 -15.59 -5.47
CA LYS A 93 0.71 -16.29 -5.14
C LYS A 93 0.96 -17.38 -4.08
N GLY A 94 -0.11 -17.90 -3.48
CA GLY A 94 -0.04 -19.01 -2.53
C GLY A 94 0.73 -18.64 -1.27
N ALA A 95 1.47 -19.60 -0.71
CA ALA A 95 2.28 -19.40 0.50
C ALA A 95 3.35 -18.30 0.35
N GLU A 96 3.71 -17.93 -0.88
CA GLU A 96 4.68 -16.88 -1.19
C GLU A 96 4.02 -15.54 -1.51
N CYS A 97 2.69 -15.42 -1.50
CA CYS A 97 1.99 -14.18 -1.87
C CYS A 97 2.43 -12.97 -1.04
N CYS A 98 2.73 -13.24 0.22
CA CYS A 98 2.61 -12.24 1.25
C CYS A 98 3.84 -12.30 2.14
N SER A 99 4.48 -11.15 2.33
CA SER A 99 5.64 -11.04 3.22
C SER A 99 5.24 -11.43 4.66
N PRO A 100 6.10 -12.13 5.42
CA PRO A 100 5.92 -12.26 6.88
C PRO A 100 5.97 -10.89 7.59
N TRP A 101 6.50 -9.86 6.91
CA TRP A 101 6.51 -8.46 7.33
C TRP A 101 5.37 -7.66 6.68
N THR A 102 4.22 -8.30 6.45
CA THR A 102 3.05 -7.63 5.88
C THR A 102 2.58 -6.49 6.79
N ILE A 103 2.26 -5.35 6.17
CA ILE A 103 1.78 -4.13 6.82
C ILE A 103 0.25 -4.05 6.74
N SER A 104 -0.34 -4.29 5.58
CA SER A 104 -1.79 -4.12 5.40
C SER A 104 -2.38 -4.95 4.25
N PHE A 105 -3.67 -5.27 4.39
CA PHE A 105 -4.54 -5.79 3.31
C PHE A 105 -5.74 -4.86 3.15
N HIS A 106 -6.16 -4.64 1.90
CA HIS A 106 -7.36 -3.87 1.59
C HIS A 106 -8.61 -4.76 1.60
N SER A 107 -9.79 -4.13 1.62
CA SER A 107 -11.10 -4.78 1.51
C SER A 107 -11.41 -5.84 2.58
N MET A 108 -10.77 -5.76 3.75
CA MET A 108 -11.08 -6.66 4.87
C MET A 108 -12.39 -6.25 5.56
N LYS A 109 -13.24 -7.24 5.84
CA LYS A 109 -14.45 -7.06 6.64
C LYS A 109 -14.11 -6.91 8.13
N PRO A 110 -14.98 -6.27 8.93
CA PRO A 110 -14.72 -6.08 10.36
C PRO A 110 -14.46 -7.37 11.16
N ASP A 111 -15.10 -8.48 10.80
CA ASP A 111 -14.89 -9.80 11.39
C ASP A 111 -13.55 -10.42 10.97
N GLU A 112 -13.15 -10.27 9.71
CA GLU A 112 -11.83 -10.70 9.22
C GLU A 112 -10.69 -9.95 9.93
N MET A 113 -10.85 -8.64 10.14
CA MET A 113 -9.89 -7.83 10.90
C MET A 113 -9.75 -8.33 12.35
N LYS A 114 -10.88 -8.62 13.02
CA LYS A 114 -10.88 -9.16 14.39
C LYS A 114 -10.26 -10.55 14.46
N MET A 115 -10.59 -11.42 13.49
CA MET A 115 -9.99 -12.74 13.39
C MET A 115 -8.47 -12.64 13.20
N MET A 116 -8.01 -11.82 12.26
CA MET A 116 -6.57 -11.64 12.01
C MET A 116 -5.86 -11.07 13.25
N HIS A 117 -6.45 -10.11 13.95
CA HIS A 117 -5.93 -9.62 15.22
C HIS A 117 -5.81 -10.73 16.26
N PHE A 118 -6.84 -11.57 16.40
CA PHE A 118 -6.80 -12.71 17.32
C PHE A 118 -5.72 -13.72 16.96
N LEU A 119 -5.60 -14.09 15.68
CA LEU A 119 -4.57 -15.02 15.19
C LEU A 119 -3.15 -14.50 15.43
N LEU A 120 -2.92 -13.19 15.26
CA LEU A 120 -1.60 -12.58 15.40
C LEU A 120 -1.18 -12.33 16.85
N TYR A 121 -2.11 -11.92 17.71
CA TYR A 121 -1.78 -11.41 19.05
C TYR A 121 -2.26 -12.30 20.20
N HIS A 122 -3.17 -13.24 19.96
CA HIS A 122 -3.78 -14.08 21.00
C HIS A 122 -3.55 -15.57 20.83
N ILE A 123 -3.17 -16.04 19.64
CA ILE A 123 -2.74 -17.42 19.44
C ILE A 123 -1.22 -17.49 19.59
N GLN A 124 -0.77 -18.32 20.53
CA GLN A 124 0.64 -18.65 20.70
C GLN A 124 0.85 -20.12 20.37
N LYS A 125 2.01 -20.42 19.79
CA LYS A 125 2.44 -21.81 19.63
C LYS A 125 2.56 -22.43 21.03
N ALA A 126 1.96 -23.60 21.23
CA ALA A 126 2.13 -24.34 22.46
C ALA A 126 3.62 -24.57 22.73
N PRO A 127 4.09 -24.40 23.99
CA PRO A 127 5.46 -24.75 24.33
C PRO A 127 5.70 -26.22 23.99
N VAL A 128 6.80 -26.48 23.29
CA VAL A 128 7.29 -27.84 22.97
C VAL A 128 8.12 -28.34 24.14
#